data_AF-K7N799-F1
#
_entry.id   AF-K7N799-F1
#
_cell.length_a   1.000
_cell.length_b   1.000
_cell.length_c   1.000
_cell.angle_alpha   90.00
_cell.angle_beta   90.00
_cell.angle_gamma   90.00
#
_symmetry.space_group_name_H-M   'P 1'
#
loop_
_entity.id
_entity.type
_entity.pdbx_description
1 polymer ?
#
loop_
_entity_poly.entity_id
_entity_poly.type
_entity_poly.pdbx_seq_one_letter_code
_entity_poly.pdbx_strand_id
1 'polypeptide(L)'
;MQQHSGQHLITAVADHLFKLKTTSWELGRFRSAIELDTPSMTAEQVAAIEQSVNEKIRDRLPVNVRELSLDDPEVEQVRWPGFA
;
A
#
# COMPACT_ATOMS: atom_id res chain seq x y z
N MET A 1 -0.89 13.20 -5.19
CA MET A 1 -0.05 12.15 -5.81
C MET A 1 0.93 11.51 -4.83
N GLN A 2 1.88 12.22 -4.20
CA GLN A 2 2.86 11.58 -3.28
C GLN A 2 2.24 10.72 -2.18
N GLN A 3 1.27 11.26 -1.42
CA GLN A 3 0.64 10.53 -0.30
C GLN A 3 -0.12 9.29 -0.78
N HIS A 4 -0.77 9.38 -1.94
CA HIS A 4 -1.51 8.27 -2.53
C HIS A 4 -0.57 7.13 -2.97
N SER A 5 0.50 7.45 -3.68
CA SER A 5 1.51 6.43 -4.05
C SER A 5 2.23 5.86 -2.82
N GLY A 6 2.48 6.69 -1.81
CA GLY A 6 3.05 6.27 -0.53
C GLY A 6 2.14 5.25 0.18
N GLN A 7 0.83 5.47 0.17
CA GLN A 7 -0.13 4.52 0.73
C GLN A 7 -0.05 3.15 0.04
N HIS A 8 -0.06 3.09 -1.29
CA HIS A 8 0.08 1.82 -2.02
C HIS A 8 1.36 1.07 -1.64
N LEU A 9 2.48 1.78 -1.54
CA LEU A 9 3.75 1.18 -1.16
C LEU A 9 3.72 0.64 0.28
N ILE A 10 3.17 1.40 1.23
CA ILE A 10 3.02 0.96 2.63
C ILE A 10 2.11 -0.28 2.71
N THR A 11 0.97 -0.28 2.01
CA THR A 11 0.06 -1.44 1.94
C THR A 11 0.78 -2.69 1.42
N ALA A 12 1.56 -2.56 0.34
CA ALA A 12 2.30 -3.68 -0.22
C ALA A 12 3.38 -4.22 0.73
N VAL A 13 4.12 -3.34 1.40
CA VAL A 13 5.17 -3.73 2.36
C VAL A 13 4.59 -4.38 3.61
N ALA A 14 3.50 -3.83 4.17
CA ALA A 14 2.84 -4.39 5.34
C ALA A 14 2.30 -5.80 5.09
N ASP A 15 1.70 -6.03 3.92
CA ASP A 15 1.25 -7.37 3.50
C ASP A 15 2.43 -8.31 3.24
N HIS A 16 3.50 -7.81 2.61
CA HIS A 16 4.68 -8.63 2.33
C HIS A 16 5.36 -9.12 3.62
N LEU A 17 5.70 -8.21 4.54
CA LEU A 17 6.46 -8.51 5.75
C LEU A 17 5.63 -9.23 6.81
N PHE A 18 4.38 -8.82 7.00
CA PHE A 18 3.59 -9.24 8.17
C PHE A 18 2.19 -9.78 7.82
N LYS A 19 1.85 -9.91 6.53
CA LYS A 19 0.53 -10.36 6.05
C LYS A 19 -0.64 -9.49 6.51
N LEU A 20 -0.34 -8.25 6.91
CA LEU A 20 -1.33 -7.28 7.34
C LEU A 20 -2.03 -6.69 6.13
N LYS A 21 -3.34 -6.92 6.00
CA LYS A 21 -4.15 -6.34 4.93
C LYS A 21 -4.56 -4.92 5.31
N THR A 22 -4.60 -4.02 4.34
CA THR A 22 -5.19 -2.68 4.55
C THR A 22 -6.71 -2.78 4.50
N THR A 23 -7.38 -2.25 5.51
CA THR A 23 -8.85 -2.21 5.62
C THR A 23 -9.42 -0.90 5.11
N SER A 24 -8.77 0.21 5.44
CA SER A 24 -9.17 1.56 5.03
C SER A 24 -7.96 2.50 4.94
N TRP A 25 -8.16 3.67 4.33
CA TRP A 25 -7.16 4.73 4.29
C TRP A 25 -7.84 6.10 4.12
N GLU A 26 -7.18 7.14 4.62
CA GLU A 26 -7.59 8.54 4.45
C GLU A 26 -6.37 9.37 4.06
N LEU A 27 -6.50 10.21 3.02
CA LEU A 27 -5.46 11.15 2.61
C LEU A 27 -5.86 12.58 2.96
N GLY A 28 -5.81 12.89 4.25
CA GLY A 28 -6.16 14.21 4.77
C GLY A 28 -5.16 15.31 4.40
N ARG A 29 -5.56 16.57 4.60
CA ARG A 29 -4.75 17.75 4.24
C ARG A 29 -3.42 17.85 4.97
N PHE A 30 -3.38 17.44 6.23
CA PHE A 30 -2.20 17.55 7.10
C PHE A 30 -1.62 16.21 7.51
N ARG A 31 -2.45 15.17 7.54
CA ARG A 31 -2.09 13.81 7.95
C ARG A 31 -2.85 12.82 7.08
N SER A 32 -2.21 11.70 6.80
CA SER A 32 -2.83 10.55 6.16
C SER A 32 -2.84 9.38 7.15
N ALA A 33 -3.86 8.54 7.04
CA ALA A 33 -4.03 7.35 7.85
C ALA A 33 -4.16 6.13 6.95
N ILE A 34 -3.61 5.00 7.40
CA ILE A 34 -3.74 3.69 6.77
C ILE A 34 -4.10 2.75 7.90
N GLU A 35 -5.25 2.09 7.79
CA GLU A 35 -5.71 1.11 8.76
C GLU A 35 -5.36 -0.29 8.27
N LEU A 36 -4.85 -1.11 9.19
CA LEU A 36 -4.43 -2.48 8.92
C LEU A 36 -5.30 -3.44 9.73
N ASP A 37 -5.56 -4.62 9.17
CA ASP A 37 -6.32 -5.70 9.78
C ASP A 37 -5.51 -6.38 10.89
N THR A 38 -5.36 -5.67 11.99
CA THR A 38 -4.72 -6.14 13.22
C THR A 38 -5.21 -5.33 14.41
N PRO A 39 -5.44 -5.95 15.58
CA PRO A 39 -5.86 -5.22 16.78
C PRO A 39 -4.76 -4.30 17.34
N SER A 40 -3.49 -4.56 17.02
CA SER A 40 -2.37 -3.73 17.45
C SER A 40 -1.13 -3.91 16.57
N MET A 41 -0.19 -2.98 16.69
CA MET A 41 1.13 -3.08 16.09
C MET A 41 2.20 -2.79 17.13
N THR A 42 3.28 -3.56 17.07
CA THR A 42 4.49 -3.29 17.86
C THR A 42 5.30 -2.16 17.23
N ALA A 43 6.09 -1.45 18.05
CA ALA A 43 6.95 -0.38 17.54
C ALA A 43 7.99 -0.92 16.54
N GLU A 44 8.46 -2.15 16.75
CA GLU A 44 9.41 -2.84 15.89
C GLU A 44 8.80 -3.15 14.51
N GLN A 45 7.54 -3.60 14.46
CA GLN A 45 6.85 -3.81 13.18
C GLN A 45 6.67 -2.51 12.40
N VAL A 46 6.29 -1.43 13.08
CA VAL A 46 6.14 -0.10 12.46
C VAL A 46 7.49 0.37 11.89
N ALA A 47 8.57 0.28 12.68
CA ALA A 47 9.91 0.65 12.24
C ALA A 47 10.40 -0.19 11.06
N ALA A 48 10.12 -1.51 11.07
CA ALA A 48 10.49 -2.40 9.96
C ALA A 48 9.77 -2.04 8.66
N ILE A 49 8.47 -1.72 8.73
CA ILE A 49 7.70 -1.24 7.56
C ILE A 49 8.30 0.08 7.06
N GLU A 50 8.52 1.05 7.95
CA GLU A 50 9.09 2.35 7.59
C GLU A 50 10.45 2.20 6.90
N GLN A 51 11.34 1.39 7.46
CA GLN A 51 12.65 1.13 6.88
C GLN A 51 12.53 0.52 5.48
N SER A 52 11.75 -0.56 5.34
CA SER A 52 11.58 -1.24 4.05
C SER A 52 10.94 -0.35 3.00
N VAL A 53 9.97 0.50 3.37
CA VAL A 53 9.35 1.47 2.45
C VAL A 53 10.40 2.46 1.95
N ASN A 54 11.20 3.02 2.87
CA ASN A 54 12.24 3.97 2.51
C ASN A 54 13.35 3.33 1.65
N GLU A 55 13.67 2.06 1.84
CA GLU A 55 14.57 1.30 0.96
C GLU A 55 14.01 1.22 -0.46
N LYS A 56 12.73 0.86 -0.62
CA LYS A 56 12.07 0.80 -1.94
C LYS A 56 12.01 2.16 -2.64
N ILE A 57 11.86 3.24 -1.88
CA ILE A 57 11.95 4.61 -2.41
C ILE A 57 13.37 4.89 -2.94
N ARG A 58 14.41 4.50 -2.19
CA ARG A 58 15.82 4.67 -2.59
C ARG A 58 16.20 3.81 -3.81
N ASP A 59 15.56 2.64 -3.96
CA ASP A 59 15.70 1.78 -5.14
C ASP A 59 15.14 2.44 -6.42
N ARG A 60 14.35 3.52 -6.29
CA ARG A 60 13.73 4.26 -7.39
C ARG A 60 12.92 3.36 -8.32
N LEU A 61 12.14 2.45 -7.74
CA LEU A 61 11.31 1.54 -8.50
C LEU A 61 10.29 2.31 -9.36
N PRO A 62 10.15 1.98 -10.66
CA PRO A 62 9.21 2.67 -11.53
C PRO A 62 7.76 2.33 -11.14
N VAL A 63 6.90 3.35 -11.13
CA VAL A 63 5.45 3.18 -10.98
C VAL A 63 4.81 3.36 -12.36
N ASN A 64 4.15 2.32 -12.84
CA ASN A 64 3.47 2.31 -14.14
C ASN A 64 1.96 2.25 -13.92
N VAL A 65 1.22 3.04 -14.69
CA VAL A 65 -0.25 2.99 -14.73
C VAL A 65 -0.65 2.45 -16.10
N ARG A 66 -1.56 1.47 -16.10
CA ARG A 66 -2.16 0.91 -17.31
C ARG A 66 -3.67 1.06 -17.20
N GLU A 67 -4.28 1.52 -18.27
CA GLU A 67 -5.73 1.49 -18.45
C GLU A 67 -6.07 0.19 -19.16
N LEU A 68 -6.99 -0.59 -18.59
CA LEU A 68 -7.48 -1.84 -19.15
C LEU A 68 -8.96 -1.66 -19.50
N SER A 69 -9.39 -2.28 -20.60
CA SER A 69 -10.80 -2.38 -20.92
C SER A 69 -11.46 -3.42 -20.01
N LEU A 70 -12.78 -3.31 -19.77
CA LEU A 70 -13.51 -4.24 -18.90
C LEU A 70 -13.53 -5.68 -19.42
N ASP A 71 -13.36 -5.87 -20.72
CA ASP A 71 -13.25 -7.17 -21.40
C ASP A 71 -11.80 -7.69 -21.48
N ASP A 72 -10.82 -6.93 -20.97
CA ASP A 72 -9.44 -7.38 -20.92
C ASP A 72 -9.28 -8.48 -19.85
N PRO A 73 -8.83 -9.70 -20.22
CA PRO A 73 -8.66 -10.79 -19.27
C PRO A 73 -7.63 -10.48 -18.16
N GLU A 74 -6.76 -9.47 -18.33
CA GLU A 74 -5.87 -9.02 -17.27
C GLU A 74 -6.60 -8.39 -16.08
N VAL A 75 -7.83 -7.91 -16.24
CA VAL A 75 -8.62 -7.29 -15.15
C VAL A 75 -8.81 -8.24 -13.97
N GLU A 76 -8.98 -9.55 -14.22
CA GLU A 76 -9.13 -10.57 -13.17
C GLU A 76 -7.85 -10.77 -12.33
N GLN A 77 -6.69 -10.39 -12.88
CA GLN A 77 -5.39 -10.53 -12.23
C GLN A 77 -5.02 -9.27 -11.43
N VAL A 78 -5.75 -8.17 -11.62
CA VAL A 78 -5.53 -6.93 -10.88
C VAL A 78 -6.05 -7.09 -9.47
N ARG A 79 -5.15 -6.91 -8.50
CA ARG A 79 -5.52 -6.90 -7.09
C ARG A 79 -6.04 -5.51 -6.72
N TRP A 80 -7.35 -5.38 -6.52
CA TRP A 80 -7.99 -4.13 -6.09
C TRP A 80 -7.96 -4.04 -4.56
N PRO A 81 -7.15 -3.17 -3.95
CA PRO A 81 -7.24 -2.91 -2.53
C PRO A 81 -8.39 -1.92 -2.31
N GLY A 82 -9.56 -2.42 -1.89
CA GLY A 82 -10.57 -1.57 -1.25
C GLY A 82 -11.85 -1.25 -2.02
N PHE A 83 -12.54 -2.25 -2.59
CA PHE A 83 -14.00 -2.19 -2.71
C PHE A 83 -14.58 -3.53 -2.28
N ALA A 84 -15.09 -3.57 -1.05
CA ALA A 84 -16.18 -4.46 -0.63
C ALA A 84 -17.39 -3.57 -0.37
#